data_AF-A0AAQ4DC19-F1
#
_entry.id   AF-A0AAQ4DC19-F1
#
_cell.length_a   1.000
_cell.length_b   1.000
_cell.length_c   1.000
_cell.angle_alpha   90.00
_cell.angle_beta   90.00
_cell.angle_gamma   90.00
#
_symmetry.space_group_name_H-M   'P 1'
#
loop_
_entity.id
_entity.type
_entity.pdbx_description
1 polymer ?
#
loop_
_entity_poly.entity_id
_entity_poly.type
_entity_poly.pdbx_seq_one_letter_code
_entity_poly.pdbx_strand_id
1 'polypeptide(L)'
;MLLRSGLRRPELRLRLAGGAEYSPQRVLVHEAFDETELRHDLALLVLEKPAVARNAVVCLPHEGGRHEGRMALVSGWGSDGSPQPQVGGPPQLREASVRTLERSRCVEAYLGLLDISDEQFCAAADGVDTCQVRVRS
;
A
#
# COMPACT_ATOMS: atom_id res chain seq x y z
N MET A 1 -5.47 5.96 -2.38
CA MET A 1 -5.44 6.53 -1.00
C MET A 1 -6.02 7.94 -1.03
N LEU A 2 -7.25 8.17 -0.57
CA LEU A 2 -7.88 9.51 -0.65
C LEU A 2 -7.25 10.49 0.34
N LEU A 3 -6.41 11.41 -0.15
CA LEU A 3 -5.98 12.59 0.61
C LEU A 3 -7.14 13.58 0.69
N ARG A 4 -7.96 13.48 1.73
CA ARG A 4 -8.92 14.55 2.07
C ARG A 4 -8.15 15.82 2.39
N SER A 5 -8.29 16.83 1.52
CA SER A 5 -7.85 18.21 1.73
C SER A 5 -8.55 18.79 2.97
N GLY A 6 -7.93 18.64 4.14
CA GLY A 6 -8.51 19.16 5.39
C GLY A 6 -7.80 18.87 6.72
N LEU A 7 -6.61 18.25 6.74
CA LEU A 7 -5.90 17.98 7.99
C LEU A 7 -5.16 19.23 8.50
N ARG A 8 -5.87 20.03 9.31
CA ARG A 8 -5.24 20.92 10.28
C ARG A 8 -4.59 20.04 11.36
N ARG A 9 -3.29 20.27 11.60
CA ARG A 9 -2.46 19.54 12.57
C ARG A 9 -3.13 19.54 13.96
N PRO A 10 -3.08 18.39 14.65
CA PRO A 10 -2.33 18.38 15.89
C PRO A 10 -1.24 17.30 15.89
N GLU A 11 -0.17 17.63 16.58
CA GLU A 11 1.00 16.78 16.80
C GLU A 11 0.62 15.47 17.50
N LEU A 12 0.93 14.33 16.87
CA LEU A 12 1.00 13.03 17.52
C LEU A 12 2.31 12.36 17.05
N ARG A 13 3.40 12.69 17.75
CA ARG A 13 4.70 12.04 17.59
C ARG A 13 4.76 10.81 18.49
N LEU A 14 4.35 9.66 17.96
CA LEU A 14 4.75 8.37 18.52
C LEU A 14 6.04 7.92 17.82
N ARG A 15 7.16 8.12 18.52
CA ARG A 15 8.46 7.59 18.10
C ARG A 15 8.49 6.09 18.37
N LEU A 16 8.49 5.29 17.30
CA LEU A 16 9.15 4.00 17.33
C LEU A 16 10.64 4.28 17.06
N ALA A 17 11.51 3.95 18.01
CA ALA A 17 12.94 4.21 17.89
C ALA A 17 13.53 3.55 16.63
N GLY A 18 14.26 4.31 15.80
CA GLY A 18 15.03 3.78 14.66
C GLY A 18 14.77 4.41 13.28
N GLY A 19 13.80 5.31 13.13
CA GLY A 19 13.46 5.95 11.84
C GLY A 19 14.05 7.36 11.62
N ALA A 20 14.06 7.81 10.36
CA ALA A 20 14.35 9.20 9.96
C ALA A 20 13.10 9.83 9.34
N GLU A 21 12.88 11.12 9.65
CA GLU A 21 11.73 11.89 9.12
C GLU A 21 12.20 12.78 7.97
N TYR A 22 11.41 12.83 6.90
CA TYR A 22 11.67 13.64 5.71
C TYR A 22 10.45 14.48 5.35
N SER A 23 10.66 15.78 5.13
CA SER A 23 9.63 16.67 4.63
C SER A 23 9.42 16.46 3.11
N PRO A 24 8.17 16.39 2.63
CA PRO A 24 7.90 16.40 1.20
C PRO A 24 8.06 17.82 0.63
N GLN A 25 8.87 17.96 -0.40
CA GLN A 25 8.97 19.19 -1.18
C GLN A 25 7.79 19.33 -2.15
N ARG A 26 7.41 18.23 -2.82
CA ARG A 26 6.31 18.18 -3.77
C ARG A 26 5.62 16.82 -3.75
N VAL A 27 4.33 16.84 -4.04
CA VAL A 27 3.51 15.65 -4.29
C VAL A 27 3.07 15.71 -5.75
N LEU A 28 3.45 14.71 -6.54
CA LEU A 28 3.09 14.58 -7.95
C LEU A 28 2.09 13.44 -8.08
N VAL A 29 0.80 13.78 -8.15
CA VAL A 29 -0.28 12.80 -8.39
C VAL A 29 -0.34 12.50 -9.88
N HIS A 30 -0.61 11.24 -10.24
CA HIS A 30 -0.80 10.86 -11.63
C HIS A 30 -1.91 11.71 -12.29
N GLU A 31 -1.64 12.31 -13.44
CA GLU A 31 -2.55 13.27 -14.09
C GLU A 31 -3.90 12.66 -14.47
N ALA A 32 -3.91 11.36 -14.78
CA ALA A 32 -5.10 10.59 -15.12
C ALA A 32 -5.68 9.79 -13.93
N PHE A 33 -5.38 10.18 -12.68
CA PHE A 33 -5.99 9.54 -11.52
C PHE A 33 -7.52 9.70 -11.56
N ASP A 34 -8.23 8.57 -11.47
CA ASP A 34 -9.68 8.50 -11.42
C ASP A 34 -10.11 8.05 -10.03
N GLU A 35 -10.79 8.92 -9.29
CA GLU A 35 -11.25 8.61 -7.93
C GLU A 35 -12.47 7.68 -7.88
N THR A 36 -13.19 7.51 -9.00
CA THR A 36 -14.37 6.66 -9.09
C THR A 36 -13.97 5.20 -9.29
N GLU A 37 -13.15 4.93 -10.31
CA GLU A 37 -12.68 3.58 -10.66
C GLU A 37 -11.29 3.25 -10.05
N LEU A 38 -10.71 4.18 -9.30
CA LEU A 38 -9.38 4.07 -8.69
C LEU A 38 -8.28 3.73 -9.71
N ARG A 39 -8.44 4.23 -10.95
CA ARG A 39 -7.44 4.06 -12.01
C ARG A 39 -6.29 5.01 -11.77
N HIS A 40 -5.08 4.52 -12.04
CA HIS A 40 -3.85 5.27 -11.81
C HIS A 40 -3.69 5.81 -10.37
N ASP A 41 -4.09 5.05 -9.34
CA ASP A 41 -3.87 5.39 -7.92
C ASP A 41 -2.37 5.27 -7.56
N LEU A 42 -1.59 6.23 -8.04
CA LEU A 42 -0.14 6.36 -7.89
C LEU A 42 0.23 7.84 -7.71
N ALA A 43 1.19 8.10 -6.83
CA ALA A 43 1.80 9.42 -6.69
C ALA A 43 3.29 9.30 -6.36
N LEU A 44 4.07 10.31 -6.74
CA LEU A 44 5.47 10.46 -6.37
C LEU A 44 5.63 11.54 -5.30
N LEU A 45 6.36 11.22 -4.23
CA LEU A 45 6.76 12.17 -3.20
C LEU A 45 8.21 12.59 -3.46
N VAL A 46 8.42 13.85 -3.79
CA VAL A 46 9.76 14.44 -3.93
C VAL A 46 10.18 14.99 -2.57
N LEU A 47 11.26 14.46 -1.99
CA LEU A 47 11.74 14.88 -0.67
C LEU A 47 12.51 16.20 -0.74
N GLU A 48 12.41 17.04 0.28
CA GLU A 48 13.19 18.29 0.38
C GLU A 48 14.71 18.04 0.45
N LYS A 49 15.10 16.91 1.04
CA LYS A 49 16.49 16.48 1.15
C LYS A 49 16.58 15.00 0.76
N PRO A 50 17.65 14.59 0.05
CA PRO A 50 17.87 13.18 -0.26
C PRO A 50 17.85 12.31 0.99
N ALA A 51 17.17 11.16 0.91
CA ALA A 51 17.23 10.17 1.97
C ALA A 51 18.62 9.52 2.02
N VAL A 52 19.08 9.19 3.23
CA VAL A 52 20.31 8.40 3.38
C VAL A 52 19.92 6.95 3.10
N ALA A 53 20.09 6.51 1.86
CA ALA A 53 19.79 5.15 1.45
C ALA A 53 20.73 4.19 2.19
N ARG A 54 20.22 3.52 3.22
CA ARG A 54 21.03 2.60 4.00
C ARG A 54 20.99 1.17 3.49
N ASN A 55 19.90 0.68 2.88
CA ASN A 55 19.78 -0.64 2.23
C ASN A 55 18.41 -0.95 1.53
N ALA A 56 17.44 -0.04 1.52
CA ALA A 56 16.05 -0.38 1.16
C ALA A 56 15.50 0.48 0.01
N VAL A 57 16.07 0.32 -1.19
CA VAL A 57 15.46 0.83 -2.42
C VAL A 57 14.93 -0.37 -3.20
N VAL A 58 13.64 -0.34 -3.54
CA VAL A 58 13.01 -1.37 -4.37
C VAL A 58 13.24 -1.08 -5.85
N CYS A 59 13.40 -2.13 -6.65
CA CYS A 59 13.46 -2.00 -8.10
C CYS A 59 12.06 -1.74 -8.67
N LEU A 60 11.98 -0.88 -9.70
CA LEU A 60 10.77 -0.81 -10.52
C LEU A 60 10.69 -2.04 -11.44
N PRO A 61 9.47 -2.55 -11.71
CA PRO A 61 9.30 -3.61 -12.69
C PRO A 61 9.65 -3.11 -14.09
N HIS A 62 10.01 -4.04 -14.98
CA HIS A 62 10.16 -3.73 -16.40
C HIS A 62 8.77 -3.61 -17.05
N GLU A 63 8.66 -2.75 -18.06
CA GLU A 63 7.43 -2.64 -18.85
C GLU A 63 7.08 -3.99 -19.49
N GLY A 64 5.77 -4.32 -19.50
CA GLY A 64 5.26 -5.58 -20.05
C GLY A 64 5.54 -6.83 -19.20
N GLY A 65 6.07 -6.67 -17.98
CA GLY A 65 6.23 -7.79 -17.04
C GLY A 65 4.90 -8.44 -16.67
N ARG A 66 4.77 -9.76 -16.89
CA ARG A 66 3.59 -10.51 -16.42
C ARG A 66 3.76 -10.92 -14.96
N HIS A 67 2.81 -10.47 -14.13
CA HIS A 67 2.83 -10.70 -12.69
C HIS A 67 1.82 -11.74 -12.20
N GLU A 68 1.01 -12.33 -13.06
CA GLU A 68 -0.02 -13.33 -12.72
C GLU A 68 0.55 -14.60 -12.07
N GLY A 69 -0.14 -15.15 -11.07
CA GLY A 69 0.21 -16.40 -10.40
C GLY A 69 1.49 -16.39 -9.55
N ARG A 70 2.14 -15.22 -9.38
CA ARG A 70 3.39 -15.07 -8.63
C ARG A 70 3.14 -14.87 -7.14
N MET A 71 4.05 -15.39 -6.33
CA MET A 71 4.10 -15.04 -4.92
C MET A 71 4.60 -13.60 -4.77
N ALA A 72 3.97 -12.85 -3.87
CA ALA A 72 4.35 -11.49 -3.51
C ALA A 72 4.30 -11.33 -1.99
N LEU A 73 5.08 -10.37 -1.50
CA LEU A 73 5.12 -10.00 -0.09
C LEU A 73 4.47 -8.63 0.08
N VAL A 74 3.51 -8.54 0.98
CA VAL A 74 2.91 -7.26 1.41
C VAL A 74 3.38 -7.00 2.82
N SER A 75 4.02 -5.85 3.06
CA SER A 75 4.54 -5.48 4.39
C SER A 75 3.95 -4.16 4.88
N GLY A 76 3.71 -4.04 6.18
CA GLY A 76 3.25 -2.79 6.78
C GLY A 76 2.97 -2.89 8.28
N TRP A 77 2.48 -1.78 8.83
CA TRP A 77 2.02 -1.65 10.21
C TRP A 77 0.48 -1.53 10.27
N GLY A 78 -0.22 -2.28 9.41
CA GLY A 78 -1.69 -2.34 9.42
C GLY A 78 -2.23 -2.91 10.73
N SER A 79 -3.54 -2.73 10.97
CA SER A 79 -4.22 -3.34 12.12
C SER A 79 -4.05 -4.85 12.12
N ASP A 80 -4.08 -5.49 13.28
CA ASP A 80 -4.04 -6.94 13.41
C ASP A 80 -5.42 -7.56 13.62
N GLY A 81 -6.47 -6.77 13.38
CA GLY A 81 -7.86 -7.17 13.62
C GLY A 81 -8.25 -7.11 15.10
N SER A 82 -7.41 -6.52 15.97
CA SER A 82 -7.80 -6.25 17.36
C SER A 82 -8.98 -5.26 17.42
N PRO A 83 -9.95 -5.47 18.34
CA PRO A 83 -11.12 -4.60 18.46
C PRO A 83 -10.77 -3.17 18.91
N GLN A 84 -9.64 -3.00 19.61
CA GLN A 84 -9.11 -1.70 19.97
C GLN A 84 -8.12 -1.24 18.88
N PRO A 85 -8.38 -0.10 18.20
CA PRO A 85 -7.40 0.51 17.33
C PRO A 85 -6.16 0.84 18.15
N GLN A 86 -5.03 0.19 17.86
CA GLN A 86 -3.76 0.60 18.44
C GLN A 86 -3.36 1.92 17.80
N VAL A 87 -3.27 2.98 18.59
CA VAL A 87 -2.82 4.30 18.11
C VAL A 87 -1.38 4.13 17.62
N GLY A 88 -1.21 4.20 16.29
CA GLY A 88 0.10 4.02 15.64
C GLY A 88 0.38 2.63 15.05
N GLY A 89 -0.58 1.69 15.11
CA GLY A 89 -0.40 0.33 14.59
C GLY A 89 0.48 -0.57 15.48
N PRO A 90 0.79 -1.81 15.05
CA PRO A 90 1.67 -2.70 15.78
C PRO A 90 3.08 -2.11 15.88
N PRO A 91 3.84 -2.38 16.96
CA PRO A 91 5.16 -1.79 17.17
C PRO A 91 6.25 -2.34 16.24
N GLN A 92 5.98 -3.46 15.56
CA GLN A 92 6.91 -4.13 14.66
C GLN A 92 6.30 -4.22 13.26
N LEU A 93 7.16 -4.08 12.23
CA LEU A 93 6.77 -4.30 10.84
C LEU A 93 6.29 -5.73 10.69
N ARG A 94 5.16 -5.92 10.00
CA ARG A 94 4.62 -7.23 9.68
C ARG A 94 4.61 -7.44 8.18
N GLU A 95 4.51 -8.70 7.79
CA GLU A 95 4.43 -9.11 6.38
C GLU A 95 3.40 -10.22 6.18
N ALA A 96 2.88 -10.29 4.96
CA ALA A 96 1.97 -11.31 4.50
C ALA A 96 2.39 -11.80 3.12
N SER A 97 2.44 -13.12 2.95
CA SER A 97 2.66 -13.75 1.66
C SER A 97 1.32 -13.93 0.94
N VAL A 98 1.20 -13.34 -0.24
CA VAL A 98 0.02 -13.42 -1.11
C VAL A 98 0.40 -13.97 -2.47
N ARG A 99 -0.58 -14.42 -3.24
CA ARG A 99 -0.41 -14.79 -4.64
C ARG A 99 -1.21 -13.86 -5.53
N THR A 100 -0.57 -13.33 -6.56
CA THR A 100 -1.25 -12.55 -7.59
C THR A 100 -2.20 -13.44 -8.39
N LEU A 101 -3.34 -12.88 -8.78
CA LEU A 101 -4.40 -13.59 -9.46
C LEU A 101 -4.42 -13.25 -10.95
N GLU A 102 -4.94 -14.18 -11.73
CA GLU A 102 -5.33 -13.93 -13.13
C GLU A 102 -6.38 -12.83 -13.18
N ARG A 103 -6.29 -11.92 -14.18
CA ARG A 103 -7.20 -10.78 -14.30
C ARG A 103 -8.68 -11.20 -14.38
N SER A 104 -8.98 -12.31 -15.02
CA SER A 104 -10.36 -12.82 -15.12
C SER A 104 -10.98 -13.08 -13.74
N ARG A 105 -10.21 -13.65 -12.81
CA ARG A 105 -10.65 -13.89 -11.43
C ARG A 105 -10.85 -12.60 -10.65
N CYS A 106 -10.01 -11.60 -10.89
CA CYS A 106 -10.18 -10.26 -10.33
C CYS A 106 -11.49 -9.63 -10.77
N VAL A 107 -11.71 -9.58 -12.08
CA VAL A 107 -12.93 -8.98 -12.66
C VAL A 107 -14.16 -9.67 -12.10
N GLU A 108 -14.16 -11.01 -12.07
CA GLU A 108 -15.25 -11.80 -11.50
C GLU A 108 -15.53 -11.45 -10.03
N ALA A 109 -14.49 -11.34 -9.20
CA ALA A 109 -14.63 -11.03 -7.77
C ALA A 109 -15.16 -9.60 -7.50
N TYR A 110 -14.98 -8.67 -8.44
CA TYR A 110 -15.39 -7.27 -8.31
C TYR A 110 -16.59 -6.90 -9.19
N LEU A 111 -17.27 -7.88 -9.80
CA LEU A 111 -18.44 -7.63 -10.64
C LEU A 111 -19.51 -6.81 -9.90
N GLY A 112 -19.90 -5.69 -10.51
CA GLY A 112 -20.90 -4.76 -9.97
C GLY A 112 -20.40 -3.86 -8.84
N LEU A 113 -19.10 -3.93 -8.49
CA LEU A 113 -18.47 -3.09 -7.47
C LEU A 113 -17.44 -2.11 -8.07
N LEU A 114 -16.61 -2.58 -8.99
CA LEU A 114 -15.57 -1.78 -9.65
C LEU A 114 -15.25 -2.33 -11.05
N ASP A 115 -14.98 -1.47 -12.03
CA ASP A 115 -14.47 -1.90 -13.34
C ASP A 115 -12.94 -2.05 -13.29
N ILE A 116 -12.49 -3.27 -12.97
CA ILE A 116 -11.07 -3.62 -12.87
C ILE A 116 -10.40 -3.47 -14.25
N SER A 117 -9.49 -2.50 -14.37
CA SER A 117 -8.75 -2.22 -15.59
C SER A 117 -7.54 -3.15 -15.78
N ASP A 118 -6.87 -3.06 -16.92
CA ASP A 118 -5.62 -3.75 -17.24
C ASP A 118 -4.39 -3.15 -16.54
N GLU A 119 -4.51 -1.96 -15.97
CA GLU A 119 -3.51 -1.33 -15.09
C GLU A 119 -3.66 -1.76 -13.61
N GLN A 120 -4.65 -2.59 -13.29
CA GLN A 120 -4.90 -3.12 -11.95
C GLN A 120 -4.73 -4.65 -11.93
N PHE A 121 -4.33 -5.19 -10.78
CA PHE A 121 -4.28 -6.62 -10.53
C PHE A 121 -4.61 -6.91 -9.06
N CYS A 122 -5.01 -8.15 -8.76
CA CYS A 122 -5.30 -8.57 -7.40
C CYS A 122 -4.25 -9.55 -6.91
N ALA A 123 -4.11 -9.60 -5.59
CA ALA A 123 -3.42 -10.67 -4.92
C ALA A 123 -4.23 -11.10 -3.70
N ALA A 124 -4.22 -12.40 -3.40
CA ALA A 124 -4.95 -12.95 -2.28
C ALA A 124 -4.18 -14.12 -1.64
N ALA A 125 -4.52 -14.39 -0.39
CA ALA A 125 -4.19 -15.63 0.29
C ALA A 125 -5.31 -15.96 1.29
N ASP A 126 -5.58 -17.25 1.49
CA ASP A 126 -6.67 -17.69 2.35
C ASP A 126 -6.47 -17.22 3.80
N GLY A 127 -7.47 -16.53 4.34
CA GLY A 127 -7.44 -16.01 5.72
C GLY A 127 -6.46 -14.86 5.95
N VAL A 128 -5.91 -14.28 4.89
CA VAL A 128 -5.03 -13.10 4.93
C VAL A 128 -5.79 -11.91 4.36
N ASP A 129 -5.87 -10.83 5.14
CA ASP A 129 -6.30 -9.52 4.66
C ASP A 129 -5.11 -8.55 4.73
N THR A 130 -4.88 -7.78 3.67
CA THR A 130 -3.81 -6.76 3.65
C THR A 130 -4.07 -5.63 4.64
N CYS A 131 -5.34 -5.42 5.03
CA CYS A 131 -5.74 -4.49 6.09
C CYS A 131 -5.62 -5.12 7.49
N GLN A 132 -5.64 -6.45 7.58
CA GLN A 132 -5.61 -7.23 8.82
C GLN A 132 -4.78 -8.51 8.67
N VAL A 133 -3.47 -8.43 8.94
CA VAL A 133 -2.61 -9.61 8.88
C VAL A 133 -2.77 -10.42 10.16
N ARG A 134 -3.51 -11.53 10.10
CA ARG A 134 -3.58 -12.51 11.20
C ARG A 134 -2.24 -13.22 11.34
N VAL A 135 -1.60 -13.05 12.50
CA VAL A 135 -0.39 -13.81 12.85
C VAL A 135 -0.81 -15.23 13.21
N ARG A 136 -0.24 -16.25 12.55
CA ARG A 136 -0.32 -17.62 13.05
C ARG A 136 0.65 -17.73 14.24
N SER A 137 0.10 -17.92 15.43
CA SER A 137 0.81 -18.29 16.66
C SER A 137 1.35 -19.71 16.59
#